data_AF-A0A5N8WPD9-F1
#
_entry.id   AF-A0A5N8WPD9-F1
#
_cell.length_a   1.000
_cell.length_b   1.000
_cell.length_c   1.000
_cell.angle_alpha   90.00
_cell.angle_beta   90.00
_cell.angle_gamma   90.00
#
_symmetry.space_group_name_H-M   'P 1'
#
loop_
_entity.id
_entity.type
_entity.pdbx_description
1 polymer ?
#
loop_
_entity_poly.entity_id
_entity_poly.type
_entity_poly.pdbx_seq_one_letter_code
_entity_poly.pdbx_strand_id
1 'polypeptide(L)'
;MTTARTDATLRELATTALQGDRVVHLQRVVSHYRVPRPPRRRRPRPAVLPHGGRRPKPPFGIRVRDRLIDFLLWFLHPFDSLGELILMPFRALFWLCRSKEKRRRDKGLNGGWDSAAGGLAIAVHVWSGCVLAVGERLVGLVYVGEREAELAWTVPREEVAGVELADWDTHDEQQATLRWHFRDGSWCDVQARDAGWKSLVDALPVR
;
A
#
# COMPACT_ATOMS: atom_id res chain seq x y z
N MET A 1 -5.45 -19.50 -13.54
CA MET A 1 -6.63 -19.70 -12.68
C MET A 1 -6.11 -19.84 -11.25
N THR A 2 -6.09 -18.74 -10.50
CA THR A 2 -5.70 -18.73 -9.08
C THR A 2 -6.89 -19.22 -8.28
N THR A 3 -6.80 -20.44 -7.75
CA THR A 3 -7.79 -20.98 -6.81
C THR A 3 -7.91 -20.03 -5.62
N ALA A 4 -9.13 -19.55 -5.37
CA ALA A 4 -9.43 -18.77 -4.19
C ALA A 4 -9.18 -19.66 -2.97
N ARG A 5 -7.98 -19.54 -2.37
CA ARG A 5 -7.64 -20.24 -1.12
C ARG A 5 -8.63 -19.78 -0.06
N THR A 6 -9.20 -20.73 0.67
CA THR A 6 -10.18 -20.44 1.70
C THR A 6 -9.53 -19.64 2.83
N ASP A 7 -10.27 -18.68 3.39
CA ASP A 7 -9.78 -17.80 4.47
C ASP A 7 -9.28 -18.59 5.69
N ALA A 8 -9.80 -19.79 5.91
CA ALA A 8 -9.34 -20.70 6.97
C ALA A 8 -7.85 -21.06 6.82
N THR A 9 -7.42 -21.45 5.61
CA THR A 9 -6.01 -21.81 5.36
C THR A 9 -5.11 -20.58 5.47
N LEU A 10 -5.60 -19.40 5.06
CA LEU A 10 -4.85 -18.15 5.23
C LEU A 10 -4.65 -17.80 6.71
N ARG A 11 -5.68 -17.99 7.54
CA ARG A 11 -5.60 -17.76 8.99
C ARG A 11 -4.62 -18.73 9.66
N GLU A 12 -4.64 -20.00 9.30
CA GLU A 12 -3.71 -21.00 9.86
C GLU A 12 -2.26 -20.66 9.51
N LEU A 13 -1.99 -20.34 8.24
CA LEU A 13 -0.66 -19.92 7.79
C LEU A 13 -0.21 -18.63 8.48
N ALA A 14 -1.10 -17.64 8.61
CA ALA A 14 -0.79 -16.39 9.30
C ALA A 14 -0.53 -16.60 10.79
N THR A 15 -1.31 -17.45 11.45
CA THR A 15 -1.14 -17.80 12.87
C THR A 15 0.21 -18.50 13.09
N THR A 16 0.58 -19.41 12.18
CA THR A 16 1.88 -20.10 12.20
C THR A 16 3.03 -19.11 11.98
N ALA A 17 2.88 -18.20 11.01
CA ALA A 17 3.88 -17.17 10.72
C ALA A 17 4.06 -16.16 11.87
N LEU A 18 2.99 -15.88 12.62
CA LEU A 18 3.01 -15.04 13.83
C LEU A 18 3.35 -15.81 15.11
N GLN A 19 4.03 -16.97 14.99
CA GLN A 19 4.53 -17.75 16.13
C GLN A 19 3.43 -18.18 17.12
N GLY A 20 2.21 -18.43 16.62
CA GLY A 20 1.08 -18.85 17.44
C GLY A 20 0.27 -17.71 18.06
N ASP A 21 0.54 -16.44 17.70
CA ASP A 21 -0.36 -15.34 18.07
C ASP A 21 -1.74 -15.53 17.42
N ARG A 22 -2.80 -15.40 18.20
CA ARG A 22 -4.16 -15.66 17.74
C ARG A 22 -4.57 -14.53 16.78
N VAL A 23 -4.69 -14.86 15.51
CA VAL A 23 -5.10 -13.90 14.47
C VAL A 23 -6.57 -13.53 14.65
N VAL A 24 -6.83 -12.26 14.94
CA VAL A 24 -8.18 -11.70 15.12
C VAL A 24 -8.72 -11.19 13.79
N HIS A 25 -7.90 -10.44 13.03
CA HIS A 25 -8.27 -9.96 11.69
C HIS A 25 -7.22 -10.33 10.66
N LEU A 26 -7.69 -10.61 9.45
CA LEU A 26 -6.87 -10.94 8.31
C LEU A 26 -7.40 -10.17 7.11
N GLN A 27 -6.53 -9.40 6.47
CA GLN A 27 -6.90 -8.52 5.36
C GLN A 27 -5.89 -8.64 4.23
N ARG A 28 -6.35 -8.84 3.01
CA ARG A 28 -5.47 -8.75 1.84
C ARG A 28 -5.10 -7.31 1.59
N VAL A 29 -3.82 -7.04 1.35
CA VAL A 29 -3.32 -5.69 1.20
C VAL A 29 -2.39 -5.54 0.00
N VAL A 30 -2.30 -4.31 -0.50
CA VAL A 30 -1.41 -3.91 -1.59
C VAL A 30 -0.88 -2.51 -1.36
N SER A 31 0.29 -2.23 -1.95
CA SER A 31 0.91 -0.90 -1.88
C SER A 31 0.02 0.10 -2.59
N HIS A 32 -0.35 1.16 -1.86
CA HIS A 32 -1.03 2.29 -2.45
C HIS A 32 -0.05 3.09 -3.34
N TYR A 33 -0.55 3.74 -4.41
CA TYR A 33 0.31 4.41 -5.41
C TYR A 33 1.00 5.68 -4.89
N ARG A 34 0.46 6.30 -3.84
CA ARG A 34 1.05 7.49 -3.18
C ARG A 34 2.17 7.16 -2.21
N VAL A 35 2.34 5.88 -1.85
CA VAL A 35 3.48 5.45 -1.05
C VAL A 35 4.72 5.51 -1.94
N PRO A 36 5.79 6.22 -1.54
CA PRO A 36 7.01 6.29 -2.32
C PRO A 36 7.57 4.88 -2.53
N ARG A 37 8.32 4.68 -3.62
CA ARG A 37 8.93 3.37 -3.86
C ARG A 37 10.11 3.17 -2.91
N PRO A 38 10.23 2.00 -2.26
CA PRO A 38 11.35 1.73 -1.39
C PRO A 38 12.69 1.71 -2.17
N PRO A 39 13.79 2.15 -1.53
CA PRO A 39 15.11 2.14 -2.15
C PRO A 39 15.50 0.70 -2.54
N ARG A 40 16.20 0.55 -3.67
CA ARG A 40 16.50 -0.78 -4.27
C ARG A 40 17.12 -1.77 -3.28
N ARG A 41 17.97 -1.29 -2.37
CA ARG A 41 18.66 -2.10 -1.35
C ARG A 41 17.72 -2.69 -0.29
N ARG A 42 16.57 -2.05 -0.06
CA ARG A 42 15.59 -2.46 0.95
C ARG A 42 14.37 -3.16 0.36
N ARG A 43 14.37 -3.45 -0.94
CA ARG A 43 13.22 -4.13 -1.57
C ARG A 43 13.14 -5.56 -1.05
N PRO A 44 11.96 -6.02 -0.64
CA PRO A 44 11.78 -7.38 -0.17
C PRO A 44 12.08 -8.38 -1.29
N ARG A 45 12.65 -9.53 -0.90
CA ARG A 45 12.95 -10.65 -1.78
C ARG A 45 12.29 -11.91 -1.20
N PRO A 46 10.95 -11.99 -1.26
CA PRO A 46 10.23 -13.14 -0.72
C PRO A 46 10.70 -14.43 -1.38
N ALA A 47 10.95 -15.46 -0.57
CA ALA A 47 11.25 -16.80 -1.02
C ALA A 47 9.99 -17.52 -1.50
N VAL A 48 8.86 -17.25 -0.84
CA VAL A 48 7.58 -17.93 -1.09
C VAL A 48 6.81 -17.40 -2.31
N LEU A 49 7.18 -16.23 -2.81
CA LEU A 49 6.58 -15.65 -4.01
C LEU A 49 7.55 -15.83 -5.19
N PRO A 50 7.05 -16.21 -6.39
CA PRO A 50 7.90 -16.39 -7.55
C PRO A 50 8.72 -15.11 -7.78
N HIS A 51 10.05 -15.27 -7.77
CA HIS A 51 11.00 -14.17 -7.88
C HIS A 51 10.66 -13.33 -9.11
N GLY A 52 10.19 -12.10 -8.86
CA GLY A 52 9.86 -11.18 -9.92
C GLY A 52 8.45 -11.34 -10.47
N GLY A 53 7.46 -11.20 -9.59
CA GLY A 53 6.17 -10.61 -9.95
C GLY A 53 6.37 -9.19 -10.51
N ARG A 54 6.98 -9.08 -11.70
CA ARG A 54 6.84 -7.91 -12.56
C ARG A 54 5.33 -7.74 -12.72
N ARG A 55 4.85 -6.53 -12.42
CA ARG A 55 3.50 -6.08 -12.77
C ARG A 55 3.17 -6.68 -14.14
N PRO A 56 2.07 -7.47 -14.28
CA PRO A 56 1.75 -8.12 -15.54
C PRO A 56 1.85 -7.06 -16.62
N LYS A 57 2.70 -7.31 -17.63
CA LYS A 57 2.84 -6.38 -18.75
C LYS A 57 1.43 -6.19 -19.29
N PRO A 58 0.95 -4.95 -19.46
CA PRO A 58 -0.38 -4.73 -19.98
C PRO A 58 -0.54 -5.56 -21.28
N PRO A 59 -1.71 -6.19 -21.49
CA PRO A 59 -1.99 -6.92 -22.71
C PRO A 59 -1.66 -6.05 -23.93
N PHE A 60 -1.22 -6.69 -25.01
CA PHE A 60 -0.64 -5.99 -26.17
C PHE A 60 -1.51 -4.83 -26.67
N GLY A 61 -2.84 -4.99 -26.67
CA GLY A 61 -3.79 -3.93 -27.06
C GLY A 61 -3.75 -2.67 -26.16
N ILE A 62 -3.51 -2.82 -24.85
CA ILE A 62 -3.35 -1.67 -23.94
C ILE A 62 -2.01 -0.97 -24.22
N ARG A 63 -0.96 -1.72 -24.58
CA ARG A 63 0.34 -1.12 -25.00
C ARG A 63 0.24 -0.32 -26.29
N VAL A 64 -0.59 -0.76 -27.24
CA VAL A 64 -0.85 -0.02 -28.48
C VAL A 64 -1.67 1.24 -28.19
N ARG A 65 -2.69 1.13 -27.33
CA ARG A 65 -3.48 2.28 -26.88
C ARG A 65 -2.62 3.31 -26.16
N ASP A 66 -1.78 2.88 -25.22
CA ASP A 66 -0.88 3.75 -24.46
C ASP A 66 0.13 4.43 -25.40
N ARG A 67 0.68 3.72 -26.40
CA ARG A 67 1.51 4.35 -27.44
C ARG A 67 0.75 5.36 -28.30
N LEU A 68 -0.52 5.12 -28.59
CA LEU A 68 -1.35 6.05 -29.35
C LEU A 68 -1.67 7.30 -28.53
N ILE A 69 -1.94 7.13 -27.23
CA ILE A 69 -2.13 8.22 -26.27
C ILE A 69 -0.83 9.00 -26.09
N ASP A 70 0.32 8.33 -25.96
CA ASP A 70 1.64 8.95 -25.89
C ASP A 70 1.96 9.74 -27.17
N PHE A 71 1.56 9.22 -28.34
CA PHE A 71 1.70 9.92 -29.62
C PHE A 71 0.78 11.14 -29.73
N LEU A 72 -0.48 11.02 -29.30
CA LEU A 72 -1.41 12.15 -29.20
C LEU A 72 -0.89 13.21 -28.21
N LEU A 73 -0.39 12.81 -27.05
CA LEU A 73 0.23 13.70 -26.06
C LEU A 73 1.47 14.37 -26.62
N TRP A 74 2.33 13.66 -27.35
CA TRP A 74 3.47 14.25 -28.04
C TRP A 74 3.03 15.30 -29.09
N PHE A 75 1.92 15.05 -29.80
CA PHE A 75 1.36 15.98 -30.78
C PHE A 75 0.68 17.21 -30.15
N LEU A 76 0.10 17.05 -28.95
CA LEU A 76 -0.49 18.14 -28.15
C LEU A 76 0.55 18.89 -27.29
N HIS A 77 1.72 18.30 -27.06
CA HIS A 77 2.83 18.88 -26.30
C HIS A 77 3.27 20.31 -26.70
N PRO A 78 3.28 20.71 -27.99
CA PRO A 78 3.59 22.09 -28.34
C PRO A 78 2.49 23.09 -27.94
N PHE A 79 1.25 22.65 -27.70
CA PHE A 79 0.16 23.51 -27.21
C PHE A 79 0.14 23.62 -25.67
N ASP A 80 0.52 22.57 -24.95
CA ASP A 80 0.68 22.61 -23.48
C ASP A 80 1.80 23.57 -23.02
N SER A 81 2.80 23.75 -23.87
CA SER A 81 3.96 24.64 -23.63
C SER A 81 3.54 26.10 -23.42
N LEU A 82 2.46 26.55 -24.08
CA LEU A 82 1.91 27.92 -23.93
C LEU A 82 1.17 28.11 -22.60
N GLY A 83 0.49 27.07 -22.09
CA GLY A 83 -0.17 27.09 -20.79
C GLY A 83 0.82 27.02 -19.62
N GLU A 84 1.86 26.19 -19.72
CA GLU A 84 2.87 26.05 -18.67
C GLU A 84 3.73 27.31 -18.49
N LEU A 85 4.04 28.06 -19.55
CA LEU A 85 4.84 29.29 -19.46
C LEU A 85 4.11 30.40 -18.67
N ILE A 86 2.78 30.49 -18.83
CA ILE A 86 1.92 31.49 -18.16
C ILE A 86 1.62 31.08 -16.71
N LEU A 87 1.42 29.78 -16.45
CA LEU A 87 1.08 29.27 -15.12
C LEU A 87 2.30 28.95 -14.26
N MET A 88 3.51 28.84 -14.83
CA MET A 88 4.77 28.54 -14.11
C MET A 88 4.99 29.37 -12.82
N PRO A 89 4.91 30.72 -12.86
CA PRO A 89 5.14 31.53 -11.66
C PRO A 89 4.05 31.32 -10.60
N PHE A 90 2.81 31.12 -11.03
CA PHE A 90 1.70 30.84 -10.13
C PHE A 90 1.77 29.44 -9.53
N ARG A 91 2.28 28.44 -10.27
CA ARG A 91 2.37 27.06 -9.79
C ARG A 91 3.35 26.92 -8.63
N ALA A 92 4.49 27.60 -8.70
CA ALA A 92 5.45 27.69 -7.61
C ALA A 92 4.86 28.43 -6.40
N LEU A 93 4.12 29.53 -6.64
CA LEU A 93 3.45 30.30 -5.60
C LEU A 93 2.31 29.51 -4.93
N PHE A 94 1.44 28.84 -5.70
CA PHE A 94 0.39 27.95 -5.20
C PHE A 94 0.97 26.75 -4.47
N TRP A 95 2.13 26.24 -4.90
CA TRP A 95 2.84 25.19 -4.17
C TRP A 95 3.35 25.72 -2.83
N LEU A 96 3.96 26.91 -2.77
CA LEU A 96 4.40 27.56 -1.53
C LEU A 96 3.24 27.86 -0.58
N CYS A 97 2.11 28.32 -1.11
CA CYS A 97 0.88 28.61 -0.37
C CYS A 97 0.07 27.36 0.01
N ARG A 98 0.40 26.18 -0.54
CA ARG A 98 -0.23 24.92 -0.17
C ARG A 98 0.15 24.60 1.27
N SER A 99 -0.82 24.63 2.19
CA SER A 99 -0.57 24.43 3.61
C SER A 99 0.24 23.16 3.86
N LYS A 100 1.11 23.17 4.88
CA LYS A 100 1.92 22.00 5.27
C LYS A 100 1.06 20.75 5.46
N GLU A 101 -0.18 20.94 5.89
CA GLU A 101 -1.16 19.88 6.11
C GLU A 101 -1.67 19.28 4.80
N LYS A 102 -1.95 20.10 3.79
CA LYS A 102 -2.32 19.62 2.45
C LYS A 102 -1.15 18.87 1.79
N ARG A 103 0.10 19.32 2.01
CA ARG A 103 1.30 18.58 1.57
C ARG A 103 1.50 17.26 2.32
N ARG A 104 1.08 17.16 3.59
CA ARG A 104 1.10 15.91 4.35
C ARG A 104 0.04 14.94 3.84
N ARG A 105 -1.18 15.41 3.54
CA ARG A 105 -2.25 14.60 2.94
C ARG A 105 -1.89 14.02 1.57
N ASP A 106 -1.03 14.69 0.81
CA ASP A 106 -0.57 14.20 -0.50
C ASP A 106 0.49 13.09 -0.39
N LYS A 107 1.15 12.91 0.77
CA LYS A 107 2.14 11.84 0.96
C LYS A 107 1.43 10.57 1.39
N GLY A 108 1.81 9.41 0.85
CA GLY A 108 1.31 8.11 1.33
C GLY A 108 2.12 7.52 2.49
N LEU A 109 3.16 8.22 2.94
CA LEU A 109 4.09 7.77 3.98
C LEU A 109 4.64 8.99 4.74
N ASN A 110 4.61 8.91 6.05
CA ASN A 110 5.31 9.80 6.96
C ASN A 110 6.26 9.00 7.85
N GLY A 111 7.46 9.53 8.06
CA GLY A 111 8.56 8.82 8.71
C GLY A 111 9.66 8.40 7.73
N GLY A 112 10.75 7.86 8.27
CA GLY A 112 11.86 7.30 7.50
C GLY A 112 11.62 5.86 7.08
N TRP A 113 12.46 5.32 6.20
CA TRP A 113 12.42 3.90 5.81
C TRP A 113 12.76 2.92 6.95
N ASP A 114 13.32 3.43 8.05
CA ASP A 114 13.64 2.70 9.28
C ASP A 114 12.51 2.77 10.33
N SER A 115 11.45 3.54 10.07
CA SER A 115 10.28 3.61 10.96
C SER A 115 9.36 2.39 10.81
N ALA A 116 8.42 2.22 11.75
CA ALA A 116 7.42 1.16 11.67
C ALA A 116 6.61 1.25 10.36
N ALA A 117 6.15 2.45 10.01
CA ALA A 117 5.46 2.71 8.74
C ALA A 117 6.35 2.45 7.52
N GLY A 118 7.64 2.80 7.60
CA GLY A 118 8.62 2.53 6.56
C GLY A 118 8.78 1.03 6.30
N GLY A 119 8.87 0.23 7.37
CA GLY A 119 8.92 -1.22 7.30
C GLY A 119 7.66 -1.82 6.67
N LEU A 120 6.48 -1.37 7.09
CA LEU A 120 5.22 -1.82 6.50
C LEU A 120 5.12 -1.44 5.01
N ALA A 121 5.49 -0.21 4.65
CA ALA A 121 5.51 0.26 3.26
C ALA A 121 6.49 -0.53 2.38
N ILE A 122 7.66 -0.88 2.91
CA ILE A 122 8.62 -1.75 2.23
C ILE A 122 8.00 -3.13 1.99
N ALA A 123 7.41 -3.71 3.03
CA ALA A 123 6.90 -5.08 2.99
C ALA A 123 5.71 -5.21 2.02
N VAL A 124 4.79 -4.23 2.04
CA VAL A 124 3.60 -4.18 1.18
C VAL A 124 3.93 -3.84 -0.29
N HIS A 125 5.17 -3.42 -0.61
CA HIS A 125 5.58 -3.10 -1.98
C HIS A 125 5.50 -4.30 -2.95
N VAL A 126 5.41 -5.52 -2.44
CA VAL A 126 5.23 -6.72 -3.28
C VAL A 126 3.82 -6.73 -3.87
N TRP A 127 3.73 -6.99 -5.18
CA TRP A 127 2.51 -6.73 -5.95
C TRP A 127 1.35 -7.71 -5.69
N SER A 128 1.62 -8.85 -5.06
CA SER A 128 0.63 -9.92 -4.86
C SER A 128 0.95 -10.77 -3.64
N GLY A 129 -0.07 -11.40 -3.07
CA GLY A 129 0.10 -12.38 -1.99
C GLY A 129 0.44 -11.76 -0.64
N CYS A 130 0.22 -10.46 -0.44
CA CYS A 130 0.42 -9.81 0.85
C CYS A 130 -0.87 -9.88 1.67
N VAL A 131 -0.76 -10.45 2.86
CA VAL A 131 -1.85 -10.55 3.82
C VAL A 131 -1.40 -9.87 5.10
N LEU A 132 -2.16 -8.89 5.55
CA LEU A 132 -1.96 -8.25 6.83
C LEU A 132 -2.77 -9.02 7.88
N ALA A 133 -2.08 -9.49 8.91
CA ALA A 133 -2.65 -10.23 10.02
C ALA A 133 -2.52 -9.40 11.30
N VAL A 134 -3.65 -9.18 11.95
CA VAL A 134 -3.76 -8.48 13.21
C VAL A 134 -4.08 -9.53 14.26
N GLY A 135 -3.10 -9.86 15.08
CA GLY A 135 -3.24 -10.75 16.23
C GLY A 135 -3.63 -10.01 17.50
N GLU A 136 -3.67 -10.76 18.60
CA GLU A 136 -3.90 -10.21 19.94
C GLU A 136 -2.70 -9.40 20.42
N ARG A 137 -1.48 -9.85 20.10
CA ARG A 137 -0.23 -9.23 20.59
C ARG A 137 0.59 -8.58 19.49
N LEU A 138 0.50 -9.08 18.27
CA LEU A 138 1.32 -8.64 17.14
C LEU A 138 0.45 -8.19 15.98
N VAL A 139 0.99 -7.27 15.19
CA VAL A 139 0.49 -6.97 13.84
C VAL A 139 1.61 -7.29 12.88
N GLY A 140 1.32 -8.13 11.90
CA GLY A 140 2.32 -8.52 10.91
C GLY A 140 1.79 -8.59 9.49
N LEU A 141 2.70 -8.46 8.55
CA LEU A 141 2.48 -8.71 7.15
C LEU A 141 3.08 -10.07 6.79
N VAL A 142 2.30 -10.91 6.13
CA VAL A 142 2.69 -12.25 5.69
C VAL A 142 2.62 -12.31 4.17
N TYR A 143 3.69 -12.78 3.55
CA TYR A 143 3.69 -13.20 2.16
C TYR A 143 3.13 -14.61 2.06
N VAL A 144 2.13 -14.79 1.20
CA VAL A 144 1.47 -16.07 1.00
C VAL A 144 1.77 -16.54 -0.42
N GLY A 145 2.59 -17.59 -0.51
CA GLY A 145 2.88 -18.33 -1.73
C GLY A 145 1.89 -19.46 -1.99
N GLU A 146 2.15 -20.28 -3.01
CA GLU A 146 1.29 -21.43 -3.33
C GLU A 146 1.28 -22.47 -2.20
N ARG A 147 2.43 -22.76 -1.60
CA ARG A 147 2.58 -23.83 -0.60
C ARG A 147 2.98 -23.35 0.79
N GLU A 148 3.58 -22.16 0.87
CA GLU A 148 4.22 -21.67 2.07
C GLU A 148 3.83 -20.21 2.34
N ALA A 149 4.03 -19.80 3.59
CA ALA A 149 3.87 -18.42 4.03
C ALA A 149 5.15 -17.94 4.72
N GLU A 150 5.50 -16.68 4.52
CA GLU A 150 6.70 -16.05 5.03
C GLU A 150 6.33 -14.76 5.76
N LEU A 151 6.78 -14.60 7.00
CA LEU A 151 6.59 -13.36 7.74
C LEU A 151 7.47 -12.26 7.13
N ALA A 152 6.83 -11.24 6.57
CA ALA A 152 7.50 -10.15 5.87
C ALA A 152 7.89 -8.99 6.80
N TRP A 153 7.02 -8.72 7.78
CA TRP A 153 7.15 -7.61 8.70
C TRP A 153 6.27 -7.86 9.92
N THR A 154 6.67 -7.39 11.09
CA THR A 154 5.88 -7.50 12.32
C THR A 154 6.23 -6.37 13.29
N VAL A 155 5.26 -5.98 14.10
CA VAL A 155 5.40 -5.07 15.24
C VAL A 155 4.48 -5.51 16.38
N PRO A 156 4.79 -5.17 17.63
CA PRO A 156 3.82 -5.26 18.72
C PRO A 156 2.53 -4.50 18.39
N ARG A 157 1.37 -5.06 18.73
CA ARG A 157 0.07 -4.42 18.54
C ARG A 157 0.00 -3.08 19.26
N GLU A 158 0.66 -2.97 20.40
CA GLU A 158 0.77 -1.72 21.16
C GLU A 158 1.52 -0.61 20.41
N GLU A 159 2.41 -0.93 19.47
CA GLU A 159 3.08 0.07 18.63
C GLU A 159 2.16 0.65 17.55
N VAL A 160 1.01 0.02 17.29
CA VAL A 160 -0.01 0.54 16.37
C VAL A 160 -0.90 1.51 17.12
N ALA A 161 -0.80 2.79 16.76
CA ALA A 161 -1.61 3.86 17.35
C ALA A 161 -3.06 3.83 16.86
N GLY A 162 -3.28 3.35 15.64
CA GLY A 162 -4.60 3.11 15.08
C GLY A 162 -4.61 3.06 13.56
N VAL A 163 -5.78 2.83 13.01
CA VAL A 163 -6.04 2.72 11.58
C VAL A 163 -7.23 3.62 11.26
N GLU A 164 -7.05 4.49 10.27
CA GLU A 164 -8.13 5.35 9.77
C GLU A 164 -8.42 5.03 8.30
N LEU A 165 -9.66 5.25 7.89
CA LEU A 165 -10.02 5.31 6.49
C LEU A 165 -9.44 6.60 5.89
N ALA A 166 -8.72 6.48 4.79
CA ALA A 166 -8.22 7.64 4.06
C ALA A 166 -9.38 8.42 3.42
N ASP A 167 -9.70 9.58 3.98
CA ASP A 167 -10.81 10.47 3.56
C ASP A 167 -10.69 11.01 2.13
N TRP A 168 -9.50 10.94 1.54
CA TRP A 168 -9.17 11.48 0.24
C TRP A 168 -9.31 10.48 -0.92
N ASP A 169 -9.52 9.19 -0.64
CA ASP A 169 -9.64 8.15 -1.67
C ASP A 169 -11.06 7.63 -1.79
N THR A 170 -11.46 7.26 -3.00
CA THR A 170 -12.75 6.60 -3.21
C THR A 170 -12.64 5.17 -2.70
N HIS A 171 -13.53 4.81 -1.78
CA HIS A 171 -13.64 3.45 -1.25
C HIS A 171 -14.94 2.83 -1.74
N ASP A 172 -14.93 1.51 -1.89
CA ASP A 172 -16.12 0.71 -2.17
C ASP A 172 -16.19 -0.47 -1.18
N GLU A 173 -17.18 -1.34 -1.37
CA GLU A 173 -17.34 -2.50 -0.48
C GLU A 173 -16.18 -3.49 -0.56
N GLN A 174 -15.41 -3.49 -1.64
CA GLN A 174 -14.35 -4.45 -1.93
C GLN A 174 -12.94 -3.86 -1.75
N GLN A 175 -12.79 -2.53 -1.68
CA GLN A 175 -11.49 -1.90 -1.48
C GLN A 175 -11.59 -0.59 -0.71
N ALA A 176 -10.59 -0.36 0.14
CA ALA A 176 -10.43 0.89 0.85
C ALA A 176 -8.94 1.18 1.06
N THR A 177 -8.57 2.46 1.00
CA THR A 177 -7.23 2.88 1.44
C THR A 177 -7.27 3.16 2.94
N LEU A 178 -6.48 2.41 3.69
CA LEU A 178 -6.36 2.51 5.13
C LEU A 178 -5.03 3.16 5.48
N ARG A 179 -5.05 4.20 6.30
CA ARG A 179 -3.83 4.78 6.87
C ARG A 179 -3.54 4.15 8.22
N TRP A 180 -2.38 3.52 8.31
CA TRP A 180 -1.87 2.90 9.52
C TRP A 180 -0.98 3.89 10.26
N HIS A 181 -1.33 4.20 11.50
CA HIS A 181 -0.59 5.09 12.39
C HIS A 181 0.16 4.29 13.45
N PHE A 182 1.38 4.73 13.75
CA PHE A 182 2.27 4.11 14.71
C PHE A 182 2.64 5.07 15.84
N ARG A 183 3.01 4.53 17.01
CA ARG A 183 3.37 5.32 18.19
C ARG A 183 4.62 6.17 18.00
N ASP A 184 5.52 5.78 17.09
CA ASP A 184 6.68 6.59 16.68
C ASP A 184 6.29 7.84 15.86
N GLY A 185 5.00 8.08 15.63
CA GLY A 185 4.46 9.19 14.85
C GLY A 185 4.56 8.98 13.33
N SER A 186 5.07 7.82 12.90
CA SER A 186 5.08 7.42 11.49
C SER A 186 3.70 6.91 11.07
N TRP A 187 3.40 7.01 9.78
CA TRP A 187 2.19 6.44 9.20
C TRP A 187 2.35 6.08 7.73
N CYS A 188 1.59 5.09 7.25
CA CYS A 188 1.58 4.72 5.85
C CYS A 188 0.19 4.32 5.34
N ASP A 189 -0.07 4.63 4.07
CA ASP A 189 -1.30 4.28 3.38
C ASP A 189 -1.17 2.90 2.72
N VAL A 190 -2.09 2.00 3.06
CA VAL A 190 -2.15 0.63 2.55
C VAL A 190 -3.52 0.41 1.93
N GLN A 191 -3.58 -0.14 0.71
CA GLN A 191 -4.85 -0.47 0.09
C GLN A 191 -5.29 -1.85 0.58
N ALA A 192 -6.38 -1.89 1.34
CA ALA A 192 -7.06 -3.11 1.75
C ALA A 192 -7.99 -3.58 0.62
N ARG A 193 -8.01 -4.89 0.38
CA ARG A 193 -8.88 -5.57 -0.59
C ARG A 193 -9.74 -6.60 0.09
N ASP A 194 -10.97 -6.76 -0.38
CA ASP A 194 -12.06 -7.59 0.16
C ASP A 194 -12.80 -6.90 1.32
N ALA A 195 -14.06 -7.28 1.54
CA ALA A 195 -15.02 -6.61 2.45
C ALA A 195 -14.65 -6.60 3.95
N GLY A 196 -13.56 -7.24 4.35
CA GLY A 196 -13.11 -7.31 5.75
C GLY A 196 -12.56 -5.99 6.32
N TRP A 197 -12.28 -4.99 5.47
CA TRP A 197 -11.54 -3.80 5.87
C TRP A 197 -12.28 -2.93 6.90
N LYS A 198 -13.62 -2.90 6.87
CA LYS A 198 -14.44 -2.12 7.83
C LYS A 198 -14.21 -2.61 9.27
N SER A 199 -14.25 -3.93 9.46
CA SER A 199 -14.01 -4.56 10.76
C SER A 199 -12.63 -4.24 11.33
N LEU A 200 -11.64 -4.01 10.45
CA LEU A 200 -10.29 -3.69 10.86
C LEU A 200 -10.18 -2.26 11.39
N VAL A 201 -10.86 -1.30 10.73
CA VAL A 201 -10.93 0.10 11.18
C VAL A 201 -11.65 0.19 12.52
N ASP A 202 -12.77 -0.53 12.66
CA ASP A 202 -13.55 -0.56 13.90
C ASP A 202 -12.79 -1.20 15.08
N ALA A 203 -11.93 -2.19 14.80
CA ALA A 203 -11.15 -2.89 15.82
C ALA A 203 -9.87 -2.14 16.25
N LEU A 204 -9.39 -1.21 15.43
CA LEU A 204 -8.17 -0.43 15.66
C LEU A 204 -8.41 1.06 15.34
N PRO A 205 -9.35 1.75 15.97
CA PRO A 205 -9.58 3.16 15.68
C PRO A 205 -8.40 4.00 16.17
N VAL A 206 -8.06 5.06 15.43
CA VAL A 206 -7.13 6.10 15.91
C VAL A 206 -7.75 6.77 17.14
N ARG A 207 -7.02 6.78 18.25
CA ARG A 207 -7.42 7.43 19.51
C ARG A 207 -6.92 8.86 19.57
#